data_AF-A0A7V2RPW7-F1
#
_entry.id   AF-A0A7V2RPW7-F1
#
_cell.length_a   1.000
_cell.length_b   1.000
_cell.length_c   1.000
_cell.angle_alpha   90.00
_cell.angle_beta   90.00
_cell.angle_gamma   90.00
#
_symmetry.space_group_name_H-M   'P 1'
#
loop_
_entity.id
_entity.type
_entity.pdbx_description
1 polymer ?
#
loop_
_entity_poly.entity_id
_entity_poly.type
_entity_poly.pdbx_seq_one_letter_code
_entity_poly.pdbx_strand_id
1 'polypeptide(L)'
;MKLTIRTFLPISFGILFLFTAIVGNAQSDVPEFTVQVGNFVKPKPADFEALLPMGFLYAVQRDDDHTDVFIGGYSSENEALKVVEKLKSKGYTNAFVADLNVEGGKSETVIQLATKRAGDKIDWEKYVQAGELYVLLNGKQVKLMAGGFESMGQAKAQLSKIKKLGFKDAFVKNVNNALLHKVGAFETGGVDKKPLIPLDFGEKEDVAENKKTTVKPDARPISHDAGSIIVPKSAEVEIPVLTAKGGQAAKPKKVANKEPAFEFKAKLPDIRAKVKRTSAIELQKVLKAEGAYKGALDGYYGKGTRNAYELVLNNNRQLKKYSILAKYEAIPGTDAHIGSLQQSINSLWQDPQTALDQLEKSKAPIAKAYRAYFLFATDGPSFEVNTLMNEAIKEAAKSDLRATLPVFDPYATYDYRDLKQLLTHMRYIHETTNEDVNVPCWLFRRHPGTALKAFGEIDGIKSSLSMQTCGGFWEWQEVQLLHAIASDLCTANETSEGKIASSQTKLAQLYLAPQNMGWKERKALMDWNDKVWKGIDGWATRDPLLEEIATALKISYFQTQVLLEDYFMDEGYDEKNSKGLALATLKALVGHHFERFI
;
A
#
# COMPACT_ATOMS: atom_id res chain seq x y z
N MET A 1 -76.78 52.46 24.36
CA MET A 1 -76.44 53.09 25.66
C MET A 1 -74.99 52.78 25.99
N LYS A 2 -74.22 53.80 26.37
CA LYS A 2 -72.81 53.76 26.82
C LYS A 2 -72.59 52.62 27.83
N LEU A 3 -71.42 52.00 27.97
CA LEU A 3 -70.19 52.61 28.50
C LEU A 3 -69.06 51.55 28.49
N THR A 4 -67.85 52.04 28.26
CA THR A 4 -66.52 51.46 28.45
C THR A 4 -66.32 50.78 29.81
N ILE A 5 -65.46 49.74 29.89
CA ILE A 5 -64.48 49.54 30.98
C ILE A 5 -63.35 48.60 30.48
N ARG A 6 -62.12 49.07 30.68
CA ARG A 6 -60.83 48.37 30.50
C ARG A 6 -60.62 47.34 31.62
N THR A 7 -59.90 46.25 31.36
CA THR A 7 -58.85 45.77 32.29
C THR A 7 -57.98 44.63 31.70
N PHE A 8 -56.68 44.91 31.68
CA PHE A 8 -55.50 44.05 31.89
C PHE A 8 -55.40 42.65 31.27
N LEU A 9 -54.49 42.58 30.30
CA LEU A 9 -53.81 41.41 29.74
C LEU A 9 -52.58 41.06 30.61
N PRO A 10 -52.41 39.83 31.13
CA PRO A 10 -51.10 39.36 31.56
C PRO A 10 -50.38 38.69 30.39
N ILE A 11 -49.24 39.26 30.02
CA ILE A 11 -48.27 38.69 29.09
C ILE A 11 -47.69 37.42 29.74
N SER A 12 -48.14 36.25 29.30
CA SER A 12 -47.46 34.98 29.61
C SER A 12 -46.33 34.79 28.60
N PHE A 13 -45.10 34.93 29.11
CA PHE A 13 -43.85 34.56 28.46
C PHE A 13 -43.86 33.04 28.19
N GLY A 14 -44.24 32.64 26.98
CA GLY A 14 -44.06 31.27 26.50
C GLY A 14 -42.58 31.05 26.15
N ILE A 15 -41.82 30.49 27.09
CA ILE A 15 -40.47 29.96 26.84
C ILE A 15 -40.64 28.75 25.92
N LEU A 16 -40.43 28.97 24.62
CA LEU A 16 -40.29 27.92 23.63
C LEU A 16 -38.94 27.22 23.88
N PHE A 17 -38.97 26.12 24.64
CA PHE A 17 -37.85 25.21 24.79
C PHE A 17 -37.56 24.57 23.42
N LEU A 18 -36.63 25.17 22.69
CA LEU A 18 -36.00 24.58 21.52
C LEU A 18 -35.20 23.37 22.01
N PHE A 19 -35.75 22.16 21.85
CA PHE A 19 -34.96 20.93 21.91
C PHE A 19 -34.04 20.88 20.69
N THR A 20 -32.88 21.55 20.78
CA THR A 20 -31.74 21.24 19.93
C THR A 20 -31.28 19.83 20.30
N ALA A 21 -31.76 18.85 19.52
CA ALA A 21 -31.12 17.55 19.48
C ALA A 21 -29.68 17.76 19.02
N ILE A 22 -28.74 17.75 19.97
CA ILE A 22 -27.33 17.57 19.70
C ILE A 22 -27.23 16.15 19.13
N VAL A 23 -27.23 16.05 17.80
CA VAL A 23 -26.76 14.86 17.11
C VAL A 23 -25.26 14.84 17.39
N GLY A 24 -24.87 14.15 18.46
CA GLY A 24 -23.49 13.76 18.65
C GLY A 24 -23.06 13.01 17.40
N ASN A 25 -22.12 13.57 16.64
CA ASN A 25 -21.44 12.84 15.59
C ASN A 25 -20.86 11.59 16.25
N ALA A 26 -21.44 10.43 15.95
CA ALA A 26 -20.77 9.17 16.20
C ALA A 26 -19.52 9.20 15.31
N GLN A 27 -18.39 9.59 15.90
CA GLN A 27 -17.08 9.36 15.30
C GLN A 27 -17.06 7.89 14.88
N SER A 28 -16.67 7.65 13.63
CA SER A 28 -16.49 6.30 13.11
C SER A 28 -15.51 5.56 14.03
N ASP A 29 -16.03 4.57 14.76
CA ASP A 29 -15.29 3.68 15.68
C ASP A 29 -14.37 2.71 14.89
N VAL A 30 -13.65 3.24 13.91
CA VAL A 30 -12.68 2.50 13.12
C VAL A 30 -11.35 2.56 13.87
N PRO A 31 -10.76 1.42 14.23
CA PRO A 31 -9.45 1.40 14.87
C PRO A 31 -8.39 1.92 13.90
N GLU A 32 -7.72 3.01 14.27
CA GLU A 32 -6.65 3.64 13.48
C GLU A 32 -5.26 3.35 14.07
N PHE A 33 -5.21 2.83 15.30
CA PHE A 33 -3.98 2.59 16.05
C PHE A 33 -3.96 1.18 16.63
N THR A 34 -2.77 0.63 16.81
CA THR A 34 -2.48 -0.58 17.60
C THR A 34 -1.27 -0.28 18.48
N VAL A 35 -0.92 -1.19 19.39
CA VAL A 35 0.27 -1.05 20.22
C VAL A 35 1.19 -2.23 19.97
N GLN A 36 2.40 -1.96 19.51
CA GLN A 36 3.45 -2.97 19.47
C GLN A 36 4.00 -3.13 20.90
N VAL A 37 3.89 -4.34 21.43
CA VAL A 37 4.40 -4.72 22.76
C VAL A 37 5.92 -4.86 22.71
N GLY A 38 6.43 -5.43 21.62
CA GLY A 38 7.86 -5.60 21.38
C GLY A 38 8.13 -6.62 20.28
N ASN A 39 9.40 -6.95 20.11
CA ASN A 39 9.89 -7.97 19.20
C ASN A 39 10.52 -9.09 20.02
N PHE A 40 10.13 -10.34 19.74
CA PHE A 40 10.48 -11.50 20.56
C PHE A 40 10.91 -12.67 19.68
N VAL A 41 11.81 -13.53 20.18
CA VAL A 41 12.19 -14.78 19.52
C VAL A 41 11.23 -15.89 19.92
N LYS A 42 10.52 -16.46 18.94
CA LYS A 42 9.55 -17.56 19.13
C LYS A 42 8.57 -17.34 20.30
N PRO A 43 7.90 -16.18 20.39
CA PRO A 43 6.98 -15.90 21.48
C PRO A 43 5.81 -16.89 21.47
N LYS A 44 5.33 -17.24 22.67
CA LYS A 44 4.10 -18.02 22.86
C LYS A 44 3.06 -17.16 23.55
N PRO A 45 1.75 -17.37 23.32
CA PRO A 45 0.70 -16.63 24.03
C PRO A 45 0.83 -16.67 25.55
N ALA A 46 1.31 -17.80 26.09
CA ALA A 46 1.51 -18.01 27.52
C ALA A 46 2.53 -17.01 28.12
N ASP A 47 3.49 -16.52 27.33
CA ASP A 47 4.49 -15.54 27.78
C ASP A 47 3.87 -14.16 28.08
N PHE A 48 2.61 -13.95 27.68
CA PHE A 48 1.90 -12.68 27.76
C PHE A 48 0.57 -12.77 28.52
N GLU A 49 0.36 -13.81 29.34
CA GLU A 49 -0.90 -13.99 30.10
C GLU A 49 -1.29 -12.75 30.92
N ALA A 50 -0.30 -12.06 31.50
CA ALA A 50 -0.50 -10.85 32.29
C ALA A 50 -1.04 -9.66 31.46
N LEU A 51 -1.00 -9.73 30.13
CA LEU A 51 -1.48 -8.71 29.20
C LEU A 51 -2.87 -9.00 28.64
N LEU A 52 -3.37 -10.24 28.76
CA LEU A 52 -4.69 -10.63 28.23
C LEU A 52 -5.85 -9.73 28.71
N PRO A 53 -5.88 -9.24 29.97
CA PRO A 53 -6.93 -8.32 30.42
C PRO A 53 -6.87 -6.93 29.76
N MET A 54 -5.72 -6.57 29.16
CA MET A 54 -5.48 -5.25 28.56
C MET A 54 -5.92 -5.18 27.10
N GLY A 55 -5.94 -6.31 26.40
CA GLY A 55 -6.25 -6.38 24.98
C GLY A 55 -6.05 -7.77 24.40
N PHE A 56 -6.53 -7.97 23.18
CA PHE A 56 -6.21 -9.16 22.41
C PHE A 56 -4.80 -9.05 21.85
N LEU A 57 -3.99 -10.08 22.07
CA LEU A 57 -2.62 -10.16 21.57
C LEU A 57 -2.61 -10.86 20.22
N TYR A 58 -1.80 -10.35 19.31
CA TYR A 58 -1.57 -10.96 18.02
C TYR A 58 -0.12 -10.76 17.59
N ALA A 59 0.33 -11.59 16.67
CA ALA A 59 1.72 -11.67 16.26
C ALA A 59 1.87 -11.55 14.75
N VAL A 60 2.83 -10.74 14.33
CA VAL A 60 3.29 -10.68 12.95
C VAL A 60 4.68 -11.27 12.89
N GLN A 61 4.83 -12.37 12.17
CA GLN A 61 6.11 -13.04 12.04
C GLN A 61 7.05 -12.21 11.15
N ARG A 62 8.30 -12.05 11.59
CA ARG A 62 9.38 -11.49 10.80
C ARG A 62 10.30 -12.61 10.32
N ASP A 63 11.23 -12.26 9.45
CA ASP A 63 12.35 -13.13 9.11
C ASP A 63 13.21 -13.43 10.37
N ASP A 64 13.93 -14.55 10.36
CA ASP A 64 14.88 -14.97 11.40
C ASP A 64 14.29 -15.30 12.80
N ASP A 65 13.17 -16.03 12.87
CA ASP A 65 12.54 -16.52 14.13
C ASP A 65 12.05 -15.42 15.10
N HIS A 66 12.12 -14.15 14.71
CA HIS A 66 11.60 -13.03 15.47
C HIS A 66 10.14 -12.76 15.11
N THR A 67 9.39 -12.21 16.05
CA THR A 67 7.97 -11.99 15.92
C THR A 67 7.61 -10.71 16.65
N ASP A 68 6.95 -9.81 15.94
CA ASP A 68 6.39 -8.61 16.54
C ASP A 68 5.08 -8.98 17.21
N VAL A 69 4.98 -8.71 18.51
CA VAL A 69 3.76 -8.93 19.27
C VAL A 69 3.06 -7.59 19.44
N PHE A 70 1.79 -7.56 19.06
CA PHE A 70 0.91 -6.40 19.14
C PHE A 70 -0.25 -6.66 20.10
N ILE A 71 -0.87 -5.59 20.59
CA ILE A 71 -2.03 -5.65 21.45
C ILE A 71 -3.10 -4.63 21.04
N GLY A 72 -4.32 -5.13 20.86
CA GLY A 72 -5.52 -4.32 20.68
C GLY A 72 -5.63 -3.61 19.31
N GLY A 73 -6.66 -2.77 19.22
CA GLY A 73 -6.90 -1.86 18.10
C GLY A 73 -7.76 -0.71 18.61
N TYR A 74 -7.34 0.53 18.40
CA TYR A 74 -7.85 1.72 19.07
C TYR A 74 -8.22 2.79 18.04
N SER A 75 -9.38 3.43 18.21
CA SER A 75 -9.80 4.56 17.37
C SER A 75 -9.14 5.87 17.80
N SER A 76 -8.40 5.88 18.92
CA SER A 76 -7.72 7.05 19.45
C SER A 76 -6.29 6.75 19.85
N GLU A 77 -5.36 7.57 19.36
CA GLU A 77 -3.94 7.53 19.74
C GLU A 77 -3.75 7.67 21.26
N ASN A 78 -4.54 8.52 21.91
CA ASN A 78 -4.49 8.70 23.37
C ASN A 78 -4.87 7.42 24.14
N GLU A 79 -5.77 6.60 23.60
CA GLU A 79 -6.09 5.31 24.20
C GLU A 79 -4.95 4.31 24.05
N ALA A 80 -4.33 4.26 22.87
CA ALA A 80 -3.17 3.45 22.60
C ALA A 80 -1.96 3.86 23.48
N LEU A 81 -1.72 5.16 23.65
CA LEU A 81 -0.66 5.68 24.52
C LEU A 81 -0.82 5.26 26.00
N LYS A 82 -2.05 5.28 26.53
CA LYS A 82 -2.34 4.77 27.89
C LYS A 82 -2.02 3.29 28.04
N VAL A 83 -2.15 2.51 26.96
CA VAL A 83 -1.77 1.09 26.95
C VAL A 83 -0.26 0.94 26.93
N VAL A 84 0.45 1.74 26.12
CA VAL A 84 1.92 1.81 26.11
C VAL A 84 2.49 2.13 27.49
N GLU A 85 1.95 3.12 28.21
CA GLU A 85 2.39 3.47 29.56
C GLU A 85 2.25 2.29 30.54
N LYS A 86 1.15 1.55 30.44
CA LYS A 86 0.92 0.34 31.25
C LYS A 86 1.84 -0.82 30.88
N LEU A 87 2.17 -0.97 29.59
CA LEU A 87 3.13 -1.97 29.14
C LEU A 87 4.54 -1.65 29.65
N LYS A 88 4.94 -0.37 29.57
CA LYS A 88 6.25 0.09 30.07
C LYS A 88 6.40 -0.13 31.58
N SER A 89 5.36 0.14 32.38
CA SER A 89 5.39 -0.15 33.83
C SER A 89 5.43 -1.65 34.16
N LYS A 90 5.09 -2.52 33.19
CA LYS A 90 5.21 -3.99 33.28
C LYS A 90 6.51 -4.54 32.68
N GLY A 91 7.46 -3.69 32.29
CA GLY A 91 8.77 -4.09 31.79
C GLY A 91 8.92 -4.14 30.27
N TYR A 92 7.86 -3.85 29.51
CA TYR A 92 7.92 -3.77 28.05
C TYR A 92 8.39 -2.37 27.62
N THR A 93 9.66 -2.08 27.84
CA THR A 93 10.25 -0.73 27.65
C THR A 93 10.17 -0.24 26.20
N ASN A 94 10.17 -1.18 25.25
CA ASN A 94 10.15 -0.90 23.82
C ASN A 94 8.74 -0.80 23.25
N ALA A 95 7.69 -0.81 24.09
CA ALA A 95 6.32 -0.69 23.60
C ALA A 95 6.07 0.71 22.99
N PHE A 96 5.38 0.75 21.86
CA PHE A 96 5.01 2.00 21.17
C PHE A 96 3.69 1.87 20.40
N VAL A 97 3.08 3.01 20.08
CA VAL A 97 1.86 3.08 19.28
C VAL A 97 2.23 2.94 17.81
N ALA A 98 1.55 2.04 17.10
CA ALA A 98 1.70 1.86 15.67
C ALA A 98 0.39 2.19 14.95
N ASP A 99 0.48 2.85 13.80
CA ASP A 99 -0.68 3.18 12.98
C ASP A 99 -1.17 1.95 12.21
N LEU A 100 -2.48 1.78 12.18
CA LEU A 100 -3.15 0.87 11.25
C LEU A 100 -3.36 1.63 9.94
N ASN A 101 -2.81 1.14 8.83
CA ASN A 101 -2.89 1.79 7.51
C ASN A 101 -4.29 1.63 6.88
N VAL A 102 -5.31 2.18 7.54
CA VAL A 102 -6.71 2.09 7.09
C VAL A 102 -6.93 2.81 5.77
N GLU A 103 -6.21 3.88 5.49
CA GLU A 103 -6.37 4.64 4.24
C GLU A 103 -5.86 3.87 3.01
N GLY A 104 -4.81 3.06 3.15
CA GLY A 104 -4.25 2.24 2.07
C GLY A 104 -4.80 0.81 1.98
N GLY A 105 -5.73 0.44 2.86
CA GLY A 105 -6.30 -0.90 2.87
C GLY A 105 -7.45 -1.07 1.87
N LYS A 106 -7.58 -2.27 1.32
CA LYS A 106 -8.62 -2.63 0.34
C LYS A 106 -9.84 -3.21 1.04
N SER A 107 -11.01 -3.04 0.44
CA SER A 107 -12.22 -3.70 0.92
C SER A 107 -12.17 -5.20 0.64
N GLU A 108 -12.07 -6.02 1.68
CA GLU A 108 -12.08 -7.47 1.61
C GLU A 108 -13.43 -8.04 2.08
N THR A 109 -13.97 -8.99 1.31
CA THR A 109 -15.20 -9.68 1.67
C THR A 109 -14.90 -10.83 2.64
N VAL A 110 -15.56 -10.78 3.79
CA VAL A 110 -15.41 -11.76 4.87
C VAL A 110 -16.76 -12.17 5.46
N ILE A 111 -16.78 -13.25 6.21
CA ILE A 111 -17.94 -13.75 6.95
C ILE A 111 -17.64 -13.60 8.44
N GLN A 112 -18.31 -12.69 9.12
CA GLN A 112 -18.14 -12.51 10.56
C GLN A 112 -18.81 -13.68 11.29
N LEU A 113 -18.04 -14.44 12.08
CA LEU A 113 -18.48 -15.65 12.79
C LEU A 113 -18.96 -15.34 14.20
N ALA A 114 -18.28 -14.43 14.89
CA ALA A 114 -18.60 -14.05 16.27
C ALA A 114 -17.94 -12.72 16.66
N THR A 115 -18.45 -12.11 17.72
CA THR A 115 -17.78 -11.01 18.44
C THR A 115 -17.53 -11.47 19.88
N LYS A 116 -16.30 -11.29 20.35
CA LYS A 116 -15.82 -11.60 21.71
C LYS A 116 -15.29 -10.34 22.39
N ARG A 117 -15.10 -10.37 23.70
CA ARG A 117 -14.37 -9.32 24.41
C ARG A 117 -12.88 -9.66 24.44
N ALA A 118 -12.05 -8.64 24.45
CA ALA A 118 -10.62 -8.78 24.69
C ALA A 118 -10.38 -9.43 26.06
N GLY A 119 -9.53 -10.46 26.09
CA GLY A 119 -9.29 -11.30 27.27
C GLY A 119 -10.22 -12.50 27.42
N ASP A 120 -11.30 -12.61 26.61
CA ASP A 120 -12.12 -13.83 26.59
C ASP A 120 -11.31 -15.01 26.03
N LYS A 121 -11.47 -16.20 26.62
CA LYS A 121 -10.92 -17.43 26.05
C LYS A 121 -11.64 -17.76 24.75
N ILE A 122 -10.88 -17.88 23.66
CA ILE A 122 -11.39 -18.26 22.33
C ILE A 122 -11.16 -19.76 22.13
N ASP A 123 -12.24 -20.48 21.81
CA ASP A 123 -12.19 -21.89 21.44
C ASP A 123 -11.77 -22.02 19.97
N TRP A 124 -10.46 -21.95 19.71
CA TRP A 124 -9.92 -21.95 18.35
C TRP A 124 -10.27 -23.21 17.56
N GLU A 125 -10.37 -24.38 18.21
CA GLU A 125 -10.74 -25.65 17.56
C GLU A 125 -12.11 -25.59 16.89
N LYS A 126 -13.05 -24.85 17.47
CA LYS A 126 -14.34 -24.57 16.86
C LYS A 126 -14.20 -23.70 15.62
N TYR A 127 -13.45 -22.60 15.70
CA TYR A 127 -13.40 -21.59 14.64
C TYR A 127 -12.57 -22.04 13.43
N VAL A 128 -11.48 -22.80 13.60
CA VAL A 128 -10.61 -23.22 12.49
C VAL A 128 -11.34 -24.09 11.46
N GLN A 129 -12.47 -24.71 11.85
CA GLN A 129 -13.34 -25.47 10.95
C GLN A 129 -14.02 -24.59 9.89
N ALA A 130 -14.10 -23.27 10.12
CA ALA A 130 -14.68 -22.31 9.17
C ALA A 130 -13.71 -21.89 8.05
N GLY A 131 -12.48 -22.40 8.05
CA GLY A 131 -11.46 -22.14 7.04
C GLY A 131 -10.40 -21.12 7.50
N GLU A 132 -10.01 -20.23 6.60
CA GLU A 132 -9.03 -19.19 6.91
C GLU A 132 -9.63 -18.11 7.81
N LEU A 133 -9.00 -17.88 8.96
CA LEU A 133 -9.52 -17.04 10.01
C LEU A 133 -8.79 -15.70 10.10
N TYR A 134 -9.56 -14.68 10.42
CA TYR A 134 -9.09 -13.33 10.67
C TYR A 134 -9.71 -12.78 11.95
N VAL A 135 -9.01 -11.86 12.61
CA VAL A 135 -9.53 -11.05 13.70
C VAL A 135 -9.52 -9.58 13.31
N LEU A 136 -10.56 -8.86 13.71
CA LEU A 136 -10.56 -7.40 13.75
C LEU A 136 -10.73 -6.93 15.18
N LEU A 137 -9.85 -6.04 15.59
CA LEU A 137 -9.78 -5.50 16.94
C LEU A 137 -10.36 -4.10 16.94
N ASN A 138 -11.44 -3.88 17.69
CA ASN A 138 -12.05 -2.56 17.86
C ASN A 138 -12.28 -2.32 19.35
N GLY A 139 -11.37 -1.56 19.96
CA GLY A 139 -11.28 -1.34 21.40
C GLY A 139 -11.14 -2.66 22.14
N LYS A 140 -12.13 -2.97 22.98
CA LYS A 140 -12.20 -4.24 23.73
C LYS A 140 -12.98 -5.33 23.00
N GLN A 141 -13.33 -5.16 21.73
CA GLN A 141 -14.03 -6.18 20.95
C GLN A 141 -13.08 -6.88 19.99
N VAL A 142 -13.19 -8.21 19.94
CA VAL A 142 -12.49 -9.09 19.00
C VAL A 142 -13.54 -9.70 18.09
N LYS A 143 -13.56 -9.28 16.82
CA LYS A 143 -14.48 -9.83 15.81
C LYS A 143 -13.76 -10.94 15.07
N LEU A 144 -14.25 -12.17 15.20
CA LEU A 144 -13.73 -13.36 14.54
C LEU A 144 -14.41 -13.52 13.18
N MET A 145 -13.63 -13.72 12.14
CA MET A 145 -14.12 -13.78 10.77
C MET A 145 -13.49 -14.95 10.01
N ALA A 146 -14.25 -15.57 9.11
CA ALA A 146 -13.73 -16.43 8.06
C ALA A 146 -13.61 -15.60 6.78
N GLY A 147 -12.48 -15.63 6.08
CA GLY A 147 -12.18 -14.61 5.07
C GLY A 147 -11.26 -15.03 3.94
N GLY A 148 -10.90 -14.05 3.10
CA GLY A 148 -10.17 -14.22 1.84
C GLY A 148 -11.05 -14.41 0.60
N PHE A 149 -12.34 -14.05 0.65
CA PHE A 149 -13.24 -14.29 -0.50
C PHE A 149 -13.06 -13.22 -1.59
N GLU A 150 -12.96 -13.66 -2.84
CA GLU A 150 -12.79 -12.80 -4.01
C GLU A 150 -14.03 -11.91 -4.26
N SER A 151 -15.20 -12.34 -3.78
CA SER A 151 -16.44 -11.56 -3.93
C SER A 151 -17.50 -11.86 -2.88
N MET A 152 -18.42 -10.92 -2.71
CA MET A 152 -19.67 -11.10 -1.97
C MET A 152 -20.49 -12.32 -2.44
N GLY A 153 -20.44 -12.66 -3.73
CA GLY A 153 -21.11 -13.83 -4.28
C GLY A 153 -20.54 -15.13 -3.73
N GLN A 154 -19.21 -15.25 -3.72
CA GLN A 154 -18.50 -16.41 -3.19
C GLN A 154 -18.74 -16.56 -1.68
N ALA A 155 -18.65 -15.47 -0.92
CA ALA A 155 -18.92 -15.48 0.52
C ALA A 155 -20.38 -15.89 0.84
N LYS A 156 -21.37 -15.40 0.09
CA LYS A 156 -22.77 -15.82 0.26
C LYS A 156 -22.98 -17.31 -0.04
N ALA A 157 -22.29 -17.86 -1.03
CA ALA A 157 -22.35 -19.29 -1.34
C ALA A 157 -21.80 -20.15 -0.19
N GLN A 158 -20.75 -19.68 0.50
CA GLN A 158 -20.15 -20.38 1.65
C GLN A 158 -20.93 -20.17 2.96
N LEU A 159 -21.68 -19.07 3.08
CA LEU A 159 -22.43 -18.72 4.30
C LEU A 159 -23.35 -19.85 4.77
N SER A 160 -24.05 -20.52 3.84
CA SER A 160 -24.95 -21.63 4.18
C SER A 160 -24.20 -22.84 4.77
N LYS A 161 -22.97 -23.11 4.31
CA LYS A 161 -22.13 -24.18 4.87
C LYS A 161 -21.61 -23.79 6.25
N ILE A 162 -21.12 -22.56 6.42
CA ILE A 162 -20.66 -22.02 7.71
C ILE A 162 -21.78 -22.03 8.76
N LYS A 163 -23.01 -21.69 8.39
CA LYS A 163 -24.16 -21.79 9.31
C LYS A 163 -24.46 -23.23 9.74
N LYS A 164 -24.29 -24.21 8.84
CA LYS A 164 -24.44 -25.64 9.16
C LYS A 164 -23.34 -26.17 10.10
N LEU A 165 -22.16 -25.55 10.11
CA LEU A 165 -21.09 -25.83 11.08
C LEU A 165 -21.38 -25.27 12.49
N GLY A 166 -22.54 -24.62 12.69
CA GLY A 166 -22.98 -24.12 14.00
C GLY A 166 -22.82 -22.62 14.20
N PHE A 167 -22.32 -21.87 13.22
CA PHE A 167 -22.22 -20.39 13.26
C PHE A 167 -23.52 -19.75 12.76
N LYS A 168 -24.63 -19.96 13.47
CA LYS A 168 -25.98 -19.57 13.03
C LYS A 168 -26.14 -18.09 12.70
N ASP A 169 -25.46 -17.24 13.48
CA ASP A 169 -25.50 -15.77 13.36
C ASP A 169 -24.44 -15.21 12.40
N ALA A 170 -23.73 -16.07 11.67
CA ALA A 170 -22.74 -15.61 10.71
C ALA A 170 -23.38 -14.75 9.61
N PHE A 171 -22.68 -13.71 9.17
CA PHE A 171 -23.11 -12.84 8.08
C PHE A 171 -21.92 -12.33 7.27
N VAL A 172 -22.17 -12.07 5.99
CA VAL A 172 -21.17 -11.53 5.05
C VAL A 172 -21.07 -10.01 5.25
N LYS A 173 -19.86 -9.48 5.22
CA LYS A 173 -19.58 -8.04 5.25
C LYS A 173 -18.30 -7.73 4.49
N ASN A 174 -18.16 -6.48 4.10
CA ASN A 174 -16.89 -5.95 3.64
C ASN A 174 -16.16 -5.30 4.82
N VAL A 175 -14.86 -5.54 4.89
CA VAL A 175 -13.97 -4.98 5.91
C VAL A 175 -12.70 -4.50 5.23
N ASN A 176 -12.17 -3.38 5.68
CA ASN A 176 -10.86 -2.93 5.23
C ASN A 176 -9.79 -3.94 5.69
N ASN A 177 -9.04 -4.52 4.75
CA ASN A 177 -8.08 -5.57 5.04
C ASN A 177 -6.92 -5.12 5.93
N ALA A 178 -6.61 -3.82 5.98
CA ALA A 178 -5.62 -3.27 6.91
C ALA A 178 -6.03 -3.44 8.38
N LEU A 179 -7.31 -3.74 8.64
CA LEU A 179 -7.86 -4.04 9.96
C LEU A 179 -7.98 -5.53 10.26
N LEU A 180 -7.70 -6.38 9.27
CA LEU A 180 -7.78 -7.83 9.39
C LEU A 180 -6.41 -8.38 9.71
N HIS A 181 -6.29 -8.96 10.90
CA HIS A 181 -5.13 -9.78 11.24
C HIS A 181 -5.44 -11.25 10.97
N LYS A 182 -4.61 -11.90 10.15
CA LYS A 182 -4.75 -13.33 9.86
C LYS A 182 -4.33 -14.15 11.08
N VAL A 183 -5.23 -15.01 11.55
CA VAL A 183 -4.98 -15.87 12.72
C VAL A 183 -3.96 -16.94 12.35
N GLY A 184 -2.84 -16.98 13.09
CA GLY A 184 -1.73 -17.90 12.92
C GLY A 184 -1.49 -18.80 14.14
N ALA A 185 -0.34 -19.46 14.14
CA ALA A 185 0.03 -20.41 15.20
C ALA A 185 0.21 -19.73 16.57
N PHE A 186 0.61 -18.45 16.59
CA PHE A 186 0.69 -17.68 17.81
C PHE A 186 -0.69 -17.56 18.44
N GLU A 187 -1.68 -16.97 17.77
CA GLU A 187 -3.00 -16.71 18.38
C GLU A 187 -3.70 -17.99 18.82
N THR A 188 -3.53 -19.08 18.06
CA THR A 188 -4.15 -20.37 18.36
C THR A 188 -3.41 -21.17 19.43
N GLY A 189 -2.20 -20.77 19.83
CA GLY A 189 -1.36 -21.54 20.73
C GLY A 189 -0.84 -22.85 20.11
N GLY A 190 -0.70 -22.89 18.78
CA GLY A 190 -0.22 -24.07 18.05
C GLY A 190 -1.28 -25.13 17.78
N VAL A 191 -2.58 -24.79 17.83
CA VAL A 191 -3.63 -25.67 17.31
C VAL A 191 -3.45 -25.77 15.80
N ASP A 192 -2.90 -26.90 15.34
CA ASP A 192 -2.65 -27.17 13.93
C ASP A 192 -3.94 -27.15 13.10
N LYS A 193 -3.84 -26.59 11.89
CA LYS A 193 -4.84 -26.82 10.84
C LYS A 193 -4.86 -28.32 10.55
N LYS A 194 -5.86 -29.06 11.03
CA LYS A 194 -6.16 -30.35 10.41
C LYS A 194 -6.88 -30.06 9.08
N PRO A 195 -6.26 -30.29 7.91
CA PRO A 195 -7.01 -30.23 6.66
C PRO A 195 -7.98 -31.41 6.67
N LEU A 196 -9.23 -31.16 7.05
CA LEU A 196 -10.31 -32.09 6.77
C LEU A 196 -10.84 -31.75 5.38
N ILE A 197 -10.32 -32.52 4.41
CA ILE A 197 -10.75 -32.64 3.00
C ILE A 197 -10.30 -31.44 2.14
N PRO A 198 -9.38 -31.63 1.16
CA PRO A 198 -9.23 -30.70 0.05
C PRO A 198 -10.58 -30.56 -0.64
N LEU A 199 -11.08 -29.34 -0.78
CA LEU A 199 -12.19 -29.04 -1.68
C LEU A 199 -11.68 -29.21 -3.12
N ASP A 200 -11.62 -30.46 -3.57
CA ASP A 200 -11.44 -30.77 -4.98
C ASP A 200 -12.75 -30.44 -5.71
N PHE A 201 -12.66 -29.53 -6.68
CA PHE A 201 -13.76 -29.14 -7.54
C PHE A 201 -13.67 -29.93 -8.84
N GLY A 202 -13.98 -31.23 -8.75
CA GLY A 202 -14.06 -32.15 -9.88
C GLY A 202 -15.24 -33.11 -9.68
N GLU A 203 -15.95 -33.38 -10.76
CA GLU A 203 -17.15 -34.22 -10.79
C GLU A 203 -16.91 -35.63 -10.21
N LYS A 204 -17.95 -36.15 -9.57
CA LYS A 204 -18.02 -37.51 -9.04
C LYS A 204 -17.93 -38.52 -10.17
N GLU A 205 -17.07 -39.54 -10.02
CA GLU A 205 -17.40 -40.91 -10.42
C GLU A 205 -16.89 -41.91 -9.38
N ASP A 206 -17.77 -42.85 -9.05
CA ASP A 206 -17.57 -43.96 -8.12
C ASP A 206 -16.67 -45.04 -8.73
N VAL A 207 -15.59 -45.49 -8.06
CA VAL A 207 -15.07 -46.86 -8.22
C VAL A 207 -14.46 -47.40 -6.91
N ALA A 208 -14.75 -48.67 -6.67
CA ALA A 208 -14.60 -49.49 -5.47
C ALA A 208 -13.17 -49.86 -5.01
N GLU A 209 -13.13 -50.27 -3.73
CA GLU A 209 -12.26 -51.25 -3.06
C GLU A 209 -10.97 -51.77 -3.75
N ASN A 210 -9.82 -51.63 -3.07
CA ASN A 210 -9.08 -52.81 -2.59
C ASN A 210 -7.97 -52.54 -1.54
N LYS A 211 -8.04 -53.35 -0.46
CA LYS A 211 -7.02 -53.96 0.43
C LYS A 211 -5.63 -53.34 0.66
N LYS A 212 -5.38 -53.10 1.97
CA LYS A 212 -4.23 -53.51 2.84
C LYS A 212 -2.88 -53.77 2.16
N THR A 213 -1.80 -53.17 2.68
CA THR A 213 -0.72 -53.89 3.41
C THR A 213 0.07 -52.94 4.32
N THR A 214 0.31 -53.43 5.53
CA THR A 214 1.06 -52.87 6.66
C THR A 214 2.54 -53.23 6.55
N VAL A 215 3.50 -52.31 6.75
CA VAL A 215 4.82 -52.60 7.36
C VAL A 215 5.42 -51.35 8.03
N LYS A 216 5.83 -51.51 9.29
CA LYS A 216 6.86 -50.78 10.08
C LYS A 216 7.49 -51.86 10.99
N PRO A 217 8.57 -51.65 11.77
CA PRO A 217 9.70 -50.68 11.74
C PRO A 217 11.08 -51.38 11.93
N ASP A 218 12.19 -50.65 11.88
CA ASP A 218 13.43 -50.86 12.70
C ASP A 218 14.32 -49.58 12.59
N ALA A 219 14.67 -48.86 13.66
CA ALA A 219 15.72 -49.08 14.70
C ALA A 219 17.14 -49.12 14.08
N ARG A 220 18.19 -48.34 14.45
CA ARG A 220 18.60 -47.61 15.67
C ARG A 220 19.82 -46.67 15.35
N PRO A 221 20.34 -45.88 16.33
CA PRO A 221 21.16 -44.67 16.14
C PRO A 221 22.68 -44.89 16.31
N ILE A 222 23.50 -43.90 15.90
CA ILE A 222 24.90 -43.76 16.34
C ILE A 222 25.19 -42.30 16.72
N SER A 223 25.69 -42.13 17.94
CA SER A 223 26.23 -40.94 18.60
C SER A 223 27.76 -40.89 18.38
N HIS A 224 28.36 -39.70 18.34
CA HIS A 224 29.75 -39.51 18.78
C HIS A 224 29.96 -38.16 19.47
N ASP A 225 30.76 -38.25 20.54
CA ASP A 225 31.05 -37.27 21.58
C ASP A 225 32.26 -36.36 21.28
N ALA A 226 32.30 -35.30 22.08
CA ALA A 226 33.31 -34.29 22.38
C ALA A 226 34.82 -34.48 22.06
N GLY A 227 35.46 -33.34 21.82
CA GLY A 227 36.90 -33.11 22.02
C GLY A 227 37.20 -31.64 22.36
N SER A 228 37.58 -31.38 23.62
CA SER A 228 38.02 -30.10 24.18
C SER A 228 39.54 -29.93 24.10
N ILE A 229 40.03 -28.69 23.92
CA ILE A 229 41.43 -28.31 24.23
C ILE A 229 41.45 -27.00 25.03
N ILE A 230 42.22 -26.99 26.12
CA ILE A 230 42.46 -25.87 27.04
C ILE A 230 43.97 -25.51 27.01
N VAL A 231 44.27 -24.24 27.35
CA VAL A 231 45.42 -23.70 28.16
C VAL A 231 46.43 -22.83 27.36
N PRO A 232 47.11 -21.76 27.89
CA PRO A 232 46.96 -20.95 29.14
C PRO A 232 46.95 -19.41 28.98
N LYS A 233 46.66 -18.80 30.15
CA LYS A 233 46.75 -17.41 30.65
C LYS A 233 48.18 -16.82 30.74
N SER A 234 48.33 -15.49 30.61
CA SER A 234 49.44 -14.73 31.21
C SER A 234 48.97 -13.33 31.68
N ALA A 235 49.45 -12.93 32.86
CA ALA A 235 49.06 -11.78 33.71
C ALA A 235 49.67 -10.44 33.21
N GLU A 236 48.93 -9.33 33.16
CA GLU A 236 48.65 -8.32 34.22
C GLU A 236 49.74 -7.24 34.37
N VAL A 237 49.39 -5.99 34.00
CA VAL A 237 49.99 -4.75 34.50
C VAL A 237 48.84 -3.74 34.68
N GLU A 238 48.52 -3.42 35.94
CA GLU A 238 47.58 -2.36 36.32
C GLU A 238 48.27 -0.98 36.34
N ILE A 239 47.63 0.03 35.76
CA ILE A 239 47.72 1.44 36.20
C ILE A 239 46.30 2.03 36.12
N PRO A 240 45.78 2.70 37.18
CA PRO A 240 44.37 3.04 37.28
C PRO A 240 44.06 4.37 36.57
N VAL A 241 43.04 4.40 35.70
CA VAL A 241 42.42 5.66 35.26
C VAL A 241 40.89 5.53 35.30
N LEU A 242 40.33 6.51 36.00
CA LEU A 242 38.94 6.73 36.43
C LEU A 242 37.89 6.54 35.32
N THR A 243 36.84 5.79 35.65
CA THR A 243 35.66 5.55 34.81
C THR A 243 34.65 6.70 34.85
N ALA A 244 34.22 7.14 33.66
CA ALA A 244 32.86 7.61 33.40
C ALA A 244 32.29 6.81 32.22
N LYS A 245 31.08 6.24 32.42
CA LYS A 245 30.40 5.28 31.55
C LYS A 245 30.16 5.82 30.14
N GLY A 246 30.99 5.39 29.18
CA GLY A 246 30.71 5.42 27.75
C GLY A 246 30.46 4.00 27.24
N GLY A 247 29.24 3.70 26.82
CA GLY A 247 28.95 2.51 26.03
C GLY A 247 29.61 2.69 24.66
N GLN A 248 30.50 1.77 24.30
CA GLN A 248 31.07 1.68 22.96
C GLN A 248 29.95 1.51 21.94
N ALA A 249 30.03 2.26 20.83
CA ALA A 249 29.21 2.04 19.65
C ALA A 249 29.31 0.57 19.23
N ALA A 250 28.20 -0.15 19.29
CA ALA A 250 28.13 -1.50 18.78
C ALA A 250 28.32 -1.45 17.26
N LYS A 251 29.28 -2.20 16.73
CA LYS A 251 29.36 -2.45 15.29
C LYS A 251 28.06 -3.16 14.86
N PRO A 252 27.45 -2.79 13.72
CA PRO A 252 26.25 -3.43 13.23
C PRO A 252 26.51 -4.93 13.03
N LYS A 253 25.62 -5.77 13.58
CA LYS A 253 25.64 -7.22 13.38
C LYS A 253 25.39 -7.51 11.90
N LYS A 254 26.11 -8.50 11.35
CA LYS A 254 25.88 -9.05 10.00
C LYS A 254 24.39 -9.39 9.81
N VAL A 255 23.72 -8.65 8.93
CA VAL A 255 22.37 -8.95 8.45
C VAL A 255 22.51 -10.10 7.46
N ALA A 256 22.20 -11.30 7.91
CA ALA A 256 22.24 -12.50 7.09
C ALA A 256 20.79 -12.88 6.75
N ASN A 257 20.20 -12.21 5.75
CA ASN A 257 19.30 -12.85 4.78
C ASN A 257 18.88 -11.85 3.69
N LYS A 258 18.93 -12.33 2.45
CA LYS A 258 18.57 -11.63 1.21
C LYS A 258 17.07 -11.80 1.01
N GLU A 259 16.30 -10.72 1.16
CA GLU A 259 14.85 -10.74 0.92
C GLU A 259 14.63 -11.05 -0.59
N PRO A 260 13.69 -11.95 -0.95
CA PRO A 260 13.41 -12.24 -2.35
C PRO A 260 13.00 -10.95 -3.08
N ALA A 261 13.49 -10.78 -4.32
CA ALA A 261 13.10 -9.66 -5.15
C ALA A 261 11.57 -9.67 -5.31
N PHE A 262 10.90 -8.67 -4.74
CA PHE A 262 9.47 -8.50 -4.91
C PHE A 262 9.16 -8.23 -6.39
N GLU A 263 8.62 -9.22 -7.11
CA GLU A 263 8.05 -9.04 -8.45
C GLU A 263 6.69 -8.36 -8.34
N PHE A 264 6.61 -7.10 -8.79
CA PHE A 264 5.34 -6.36 -8.90
C PHE A 264 4.82 -6.45 -10.32
N LYS A 265 3.99 -7.46 -10.60
CA LYS A 265 3.17 -7.49 -11.82
C LYS A 265 1.79 -7.02 -11.46
N ALA A 266 1.43 -5.78 -11.83
CA ALA A 266 0.04 -5.35 -11.68
C ALA A 266 -0.84 -6.25 -12.53
N LYS A 267 -1.82 -6.89 -11.90
CA LYS A 267 -2.77 -7.72 -12.61
C LYS A 267 -3.56 -6.82 -13.56
N LEU A 268 -3.59 -7.18 -14.84
CA LEU A 268 -4.45 -6.53 -15.82
C LEU A 268 -5.92 -6.72 -15.38
N PRO A 269 -6.72 -5.64 -15.25
CA PRO A 269 -8.08 -5.73 -14.74
C PRO A 269 -9.03 -6.41 -15.72
N ASP A 270 -10.03 -7.12 -15.19
CA ASP A 270 -11.08 -7.72 -16.00
C ASP A 270 -12.10 -6.64 -16.41
N ILE A 271 -12.24 -6.41 -17.73
CA ILE A 271 -13.14 -5.37 -18.22
C ILE A 271 -14.61 -5.74 -17.94
N ARG A 272 -15.30 -4.93 -17.13
CA ARG A 272 -16.74 -5.13 -16.83
C ARG A 272 -17.59 -4.80 -18.06
N ALA A 273 -18.01 -5.83 -18.79
CA ALA A 273 -18.79 -5.69 -20.04
C ALA A 273 -20.15 -5.01 -19.88
N LYS A 274 -20.72 -4.99 -18.67
CA LYS A 274 -22.04 -4.40 -18.38
C LYS A 274 -21.98 -2.93 -17.94
N VAL A 275 -20.79 -2.34 -17.86
CA VAL A 275 -20.62 -0.93 -17.49
C VAL A 275 -20.48 -0.10 -18.77
N LYS A 276 -21.31 0.94 -18.89
CA LYS A 276 -21.34 1.82 -20.05
C LYS A 276 -20.34 2.96 -19.89
N ARG A 277 -19.47 3.19 -20.88
CA ARG A 277 -18.36 4.16 -20.77
C ARG A 277 -18.23 5.01 -22.03
N THR A 278 -17.82 6.27 -21.86
CA THR A 278 -17.45 7.14 -23.00
C THR A 278 -16.21 6.59 -23.71
N SER A 279 -15.20 6.13 -22.97
CA SER A 279 -13.98 5.50 -23.48
C SER A 279 -14.29 4.33 -24.44
N ALA A 280 -15.20 3.44 -24.04
CA ALA A 280 -15.68 2.34 -24.87
C ALA A 280 -16.43 2.82 -26.12
N ILE A 281 -17.25 3.88 -26.03
CA ILE A 281 -17.92 4.48 -27.21
C ILE A 281 -16.89 5.01 -28.20
N GLU A 282 -15.90 5.77 -27.73
CA GLU A 282 -14.87 6.35 -28.61
C GLU A 282 -14.01 5.25 -29.25
N LEU A 283 -13.63 4.21 -28.49
CA LEU A 283 -12.96 3.04 -29.05
C LEU A 283 -13.82 2.35 -30.12
N GLN A 284 -15.10 2.11 -29.85
CA GLN A 284 -16.02 1.48 -30.80
C GLN A 284 -16.16 2.30 -32.09
N LYS A 285 -16.15 3.64 -32.02
CA LYS A 285 -16.19 4.51 -33.21
C LYS A 285 -14.96 4.28 -34.09
N VAL A 286 -13.77 4.28 -33.50
CA VAL A 286 -12.52 4.10 -34.26
C VAL A 286 -12.41 2.69 -34.81
N LEU A 287 -12.73 1.66 -34.02
CA LEU A 287 -12.77 0.28 -34.51
C LEU A 287 -13.80 0.05 -35.62
N LYS A 288 -14.89 0.82 -35.63
CA LYS A 288 -15.90 0.77 -36.69
C LYS A 288 -15.43 1.46 -37.97
N ALA A 289 -14.72 2.59 -37.84
CA ALA A 289 -14.07 3.27 -38.96
C ALA A 289 -13.00 2.38 -39.63
N GLU A 290 -12.24 1.62 -38.82
CA GLU A 290 -11.29 0.58 -39.29
C GLU A 290 -11.97 -0.66 -39.89
N GLY A 291 -13.32 -0.72 -39.91
CA GLY A 291 -14.08 -1.85 -40.45
C GLY A 291 -14.07 -3.13 -39.60
N ALA A 292 -13.43 -3.12 -38.43
CA ALA A 292 -13.31 -4.27 -37.54
C ALA A 292 -14.54 -4.48 -36.65
N TYR A 293 -15.22 -3.40 -36.25
CA TYR A 293 -16.39 -3.45 -35.37
C TYR A 293 -17.70 -3.24 -36.14
N LYS A 294 -18.58 -4.26 -36.13
CA LYS A 294 -19.88 -4.24 -36.83
C LYS A 294 -21.08 -3.94 -35.93
N GLY A 295 -20.86 -3.86 -34.61
CA GLY A 295 -21.93 -3.66 -33.62
C GLY A 295 -22.47 -2.22 -33.55
N ALA A 296 -23.39 -2.03 -32.61
CA ALA A 296 -23.89 -0.70 -32.23
C ALA A 296 -22.85 0.06 -31.38
N LEU A 297 -22.85 1.39 -31.49
CA LEU A 297 -22.02 2.28 -30.67
C LEU A 297 -22.73 2.53 -29.33
N ASP A 298 -22.72 1.52 -28.47
CA ASP A 298 -23.52 1.47 -27.24
C ASP A 298 -22.73 1.81 -25.98
N GLY A 299 -21.40 1.80 -26.06
CA GLY A 299 -20.50 2.07 -24.95
C GLY A 299 -20.28 0.91 -23.99
N TYR A 300 -20.73 -0.30 -24.34
CA TYR A 300 -20.44 -1.50 -23.59
C TYR A 300 -19.23 -2.21 -24.17
N TYR A 301 -18.23 -2.51 -23.34
CA TYR A 301 -17.07 -3.31 -23.77
C TYR A 301 -17.42 -4.80 -23.75
N GLY A 302 -18.23 -5.22 -24.73
CA GLY A 302 -18.63 -6.61 -24.91
C GLY A 302 -17.61 -7.44 -25.70
N LYS A 303 -17.93 -8.72 -25.93
CA LYS A 303 -17.13 -9.62 -26.78
C LYS A 303 -16.87 -9.04 -28.18
N GLY A 304 -17.85 -8.34 -28.76
CA GLY A 304 -17.70 -7.71 -30.07
C GLY A 304 -16.63 -6.62 -30.09
N THR A 305 -16.57 -5.77 -29.06
CA THR A 305 -15.54 -4.73 -28.94
C THR A 305 -14.17 -5.34 -28.69
N ARG A 306 -14.07 -6.34 -27.80
CA ARG A 306 -12.82 -7.09 -27.55
C ARG A 306 -12.25 -7.71 -28.82
N ASN A 307 -13.06 -8.49 -29.53
CA ASN A 307 -12.64 -9.16 -30.76
C ASN A 307 -12.22 -8.15 -31.85
N ALA A 308 -12.91 -7.02 -31.96
CA ALA A 308 -12.56 -5.97 -32.89
C ALA A 308 -11.23 -5.29 -32.52
N TYR A 309 -11.01 -5.02 -31.23
CA TYR A 309 -9.73 -4.50 -30.74
C TYR A 309 -8.57 -5.47 -31.05
N GLU A 310 -8.71 -6.75 -30.70
CA GLU A 310 -7.70 -7.78 -30.98
C GLU A 310 -7.44 -7.93 -32.49
N LEU A 311 -8.48 -7.85 -33.31
CA LEU A 311 -8.35 -7.90 -34.77
C LEU A 311 -7.54 -6.70 -35.30
N VAL A 312 -7.80 -5.49 -34.83
CA VAL A 312 -7.09 -4.28 -35.30
C VAL A 312 -5.67 -4.26 -34.76
N LEU A 313 -5.43 -4.65 -33.49
CA LEU A 313 -4.10 -4.79 -32.92
C LEU A 313 -3.21 -5.71 -33.78
N ASN A 314 -3.78 -6.78 -34.31
CA ASN A 314 -3.09 -7.76 -35.16
C ASN A 314 -3.06 -7.43 -36.65
N ASN A 315 -3.67 -6.34 -37.13
CA ASN A 315 -3.75 -6.03 -38.56
C ASN A 315 -3.33 -4.60 -38.91
N ASN A 316 -3.56 -3.63 -38.04
CA ASN A 316 -3.16 -2.25 -38.26
C ASN A 316 -1.63 -2.13 -38.23
N ARG A 317 -1.07 -1.56 -39.29
CA ARG A 317 0.39 -1.46 -39.51
C ARG A 317 1.07 -0.65 -38.41
N GLN A 318 0.49 0.48 -38.01
CA GLN A 318 1.08 1.36 -36.99
C GLN A 318 1.05 0.67 -35.62
N LEU A 319 -0.06 0.04 -35.24
CA LEU A 319 -0.12 -0.71 -33.98
C LEU A 319 0.92 -1.84 -33.91
N LYS A 320 1.16 -2.56 -35.02
CA LYS A 320 2.24 -3.55 -35.10
C LYS A 320 3.63 -2.93 -34.93
N LYS A 321 3.91 -1.83 -35.64
CA LYS A 321 5.18 -1.08 -35.53
C LYS A 321 5.45 -0.74 -34.06
N TYR A 322 4.51 -0.08 -33.40
CA TYR A 322 4.72 0.37 -32.02
C TYR A 322 4.70 -0.77 -31.00
N SER A 323 3.96 -1.85 -31.24
CA SER A 323 4.02 -3.05 -30.38
C SER A 323 5.41 -3.71 -30.40
N ILE A 324 6.17 -3.54 -31.49
CA ILE A 324 7.57 -3.98 -31.56
C ILE A 324 8.47 -2.97 -30.84
N LEU A 325 8.31 -1.67 -31.12
CA LEU A 325 9.13 -0.62 -30.51
C LEU A 325 9.01 -0.59 -28.98
N ALA A 326 7.80 -0.76 -28.46
CA ALA A 326 7.52 -0.79 -27.03
C ALA A 326 8.34 -1.86 -26.26
N LYS A 327 8.77 -2.94 -26.93
CA LYS A 327 9.61 -3.98 -26.30
C LYS A 327 11.06 -3.55 -26.07
N TYR A 328 11.50 -2.48 -26.75
CA TYR A 328 12.86 -1.97 -26.69
C TYR A 328 12.95 -0.59 -26.03
N GLU A 329 11.80 0.00 -25.67
CA GLU A 329 11.76 1.28 -24.98
C GLU A 329 12.01 1.06 -23.49
N ALA A 330 12.91 1.87 -22.91
CA ALA A 330 13.18 1.80 -21.49
C ALA A 330 11.96 2.35 -20.71
N ILE A 331 11.57 1.67 -19.64
CA ILE A 331 10.53 2.18 -18.74
C ILE A 331 11.12 3.41 -18.02
N PRO A 332 10.48 4.58 -18.10
CA PRO A 332 11.02 5.76 -17.45
C PRO A 332 11.15 5.55 -15.93
N GLY A 333 12.29 5.96 -15.34
CA GLY A 333 12.48 5.99 -13.88
C GLY A 333 12.84 4.65 -13.21
N THR A 334 13.14 3.58 -13.97
CA THR A 334 13.52 2.27 -13.41
C THR A 334 15.03 2.07 -13.21
N ASP A 335 15.87 2.82 -13.92
CA ASP A 335 17.30 2.48 -14.01
C ASP A 335 18.15 3.38 -13.12
N ALA A 336 18.63 2.83 -12.00
CA ALA A 336 19.72 3.42 -11.25
C ALA A 336 21.06 3.03 -11.90
N HIS A 337 21.95 3.99 -12.15
CA HIS A 337 23.30 3.68 -12.64
C HIS A 337 24.02 2.74 -11.65
N ILE A 338 24.74 1.74 -12.17
CA ILE A 338 25.51 0.81 -11.35
C ILE A 338 26.57 1.60 -10.55
N GLY A 339 26.63 1.36 -9.24
CA GLY A 339 27.50 2.06 -8.29
C GLY A 339 26.96 3.41 -7.81
N SER A 340 25.78 3.84 -8.25
CA SER A 340 25.15 5.07 -7.78
C SER A 340 24.59 4.94 -6.36
N LEU A 341 24.46 6.09 -5.69
CA LEU A 341 23.76 6.18 -4.41
C LEU A 341 22.33 5.63 -4.50
N GLN A 342 21.64 5.86 -5.63
CA GLN A 342 20.31 5.32 -5.87
C GLN A 342 20.30 3.79 -5.88
N GLN A 343 21.32 3.13 -6.46
CA GLN A 343 21.37 1.67 -6.48
C GLN A 343 21.47 1.12 -5.06
N SER A 344 22.34 1.71 -4.21
CA SER A 344 22.47 1.30 -2.81
C SER A 344 21.14 1.46 -2.05
N ILE A 345 20.41 2.54 -2.30
CA ILE A 345 19.08 2.77 -1.71
C ILE A 345 18.08 1.72 -2.21
N ASN A 346 18.10 1.40 -3.51
CA ASN A 346 17.19 0.42 -4.09
C ASN A 346 17.45 -1.00 -3.57
N SER A 347 18.72 -1.36 -3.38
CA SER A 347 19.13 -2.70 -2.94
C SER A 347 19.13 -2.87 -1.43
N LEU A 348 18.71 -1.87 -0.65
CA LEU A 348 18.79 -1.85 0.81
C LEU A 348 18.16 -3.07 1.50
N TRP A 349 17.15 -3.66 0.88
CA TRP A 349 16.45 -4.85 1.39
C TRP A 349 16.92 -6.16 0.74
N GLN A 350 17.48 -6.07 -0.47
CA GLN A 350 17.94 -7.24 -1.23
C GLN A 350 19.38 -7.62 -0.88
N ASP A 351 20.23 -6.63 -0.63
CA ASP A 351 21.60 -6.79 -0.16
C ASP A 351 21.90 -5.71 0.88
N PRO A 352 21.34 -5.83 2.10
CA PRO A 352 21.46 -4.81 3.12
C PRO A 352 22.90 -4.52 3.50
N GLN A 353 23.76 -5.54 3.56
CA GLN A 353 25.15 -5.36 3.95
C GLN A 353 25.90 -4.48 2.94
N THR A 354 25.89 -4.85 1.66
CA THR A 354 26.57 -4.07 0.61
C THR A 354 25.96 -2.67 0.48
N ALA A 355 24.63 -2.57 0.56
CA ALA A 355 23.93 -1.29 0.51
C ALA A 355 24.34 -0.36 1.65
N LEU A 356 24.31 -0.83 2.90
CA LEU A 356 24.69 -0.04 4.07
C LEU A 356 26.17 0.36 4.04
N ASP A 357 27.06 -0.53 3.61
CA ASP A 357 28.49 -0.24 3.43
C ASP A 357 28.73 0.87 2.40
N GLN A 358 27.91 0.92 1.33
CA GLN A 358 27.97 1.99 0.34
C GLN A 358 27.35 3.30 0.85
N LEU A 359 26.20 3.23 1.55
CA LEU A 359 25.56 4.39 2.15
C LEU A 359 26.45 5.05 3.21
N GLU A 360 27.19 4.27 4.00
CA GLU A 360 28.12 4.79 5.00
C GLU A 360 29.31 5.54 4.39
N LYS A 361 29.76 5.13 3.20
CA LYS A 361 30.83 5.83 2.46
C LYS A 361 30.36 7.11 1.79
N SER A 362 29.05 7.26 1.58
CA SER A 362 28.48 8.46 0.97
C SER A 362 28.51 9.62 1.96
N LYS A 363 28.92 10.80 1.46
CA LYS A 363 28.83 12.07 2.20
C LYS A 363 27.45 12.73 2.07
N ALA A 364 26.57 12.17 1.27
CA ALA A 364 25.25 12.74 1.02
C ALA A 364 24.39 12.63 2.30
N PRO A 365 23.72 13.71 2.74
CA PRO A 365 22.82 13.65 3.89
C PRO A 365 21.73 12.60 3.72
N ILE A 366 21.23 12.43 2.50
CA ILE A 366 20.21 11.43 2.20
C ILE A 366 20.67 9.99 2.48
N ALA A 367 21.96 9.69 2.37
CA ALA A 367 22.49 8.36 2.69
C ALA A 367 22.36 8.04 4.19
N LYS A 368 22.64 9.02 5.07
CA LYS A 368 22.41 8.90 6.52
C LYS A 368 20.93 8.72 6.83
N ALA A 369 20.06 9.44 6.13
CA ALA A 369 18.61 9.31 6.31
C ALA A 369 18.10 7.89 5.97
N TYR A 370 18.56 7.28 4.88
CA TYR A 370 18.19 5.90 4.55
C TYR A 370 18.77 4.86 5.51
N ARG A 371 19.98 5.08 6.04
CA ARG A 371 20.52 4.26 7.14
C ARG A 371 19.68 4.37 8.40
N ALA A 372 19.29 5.59 8.78
CA ALA A 372 18.42 5.83 9.93
C ALA A 372 17.05 5.16 9.75
N TYR A 373 16.47 5.27 8.56
CA TYR A 373 15.22 4.59 8.22
C TYR A 373 15.35 3.06 8.31
N PHE A 374 16.42 2.47 7.75
CA PHE A 374 16.63 1.03 7.81
C PHE A 374 16.74 0.54 9.25
N LEU A 375 17.53 1.22 10.09
CA LEU A 375 17.66 0.92 11.51
C LEU A 375 16.33 1.08 12.25
N PHE A 376 15.57 2.14 11.98
CA PHE A 376 14.24 2.33 12.58
C PHE A 376 13.28 1.21 12.18
N ALA A 377 13.27 0.82 10.91
CA ALA A 377 12.38 -0.22 10.40
C ALA A 377 12.75 -1.62 10.91
N THR A 378 14.03 -1.88 11.16
CA THR A 378 14.53 -3.18 11.64
C THR A 378 14.51 -3.29 13.15
N ASP A 379 15.10 -2.31 13.85
CA ASP A 379 15.36 -2.34 15.30
C ASP A 379 14.45 -1.41 16.12
N GLY A 380 13.67 -0.56 15.46
CA GLY A 380 12.80 0.42 16.11
C GLY A 380 13.50 1.72 16.53
N PRO A 381 12.83 2.57 17.33
CA PRO A 381 13.41 3.80 17.86
C PRO A 381 14.72 3.55 18.62
N SER A 382 15.79 4.25 18.25
CA SER A 382 17.09 4.09 18.89
C SER A 382 17.93 5.37 18.87
N PHE A 383 18.95 5.42 19.74
CA PHE A 383 19.90 6.53 19.76
C PHE A 383 20.63 6.70 18.41
N GLU A 384 20.94 5.59 17.73
CA GLU A 384 21.63 5.64 16.44
C GLU A 384 20.75 6.20 15.33
N VAL A 385 19.45 5.86 15.32
CA VAL A 385 18.46 6.49 14.43
C VAL A 385 18.43 8.00 14.67
N ASN A 386 18.36 8.42 15.95
CA ASN A 386 18.35 9.82 16.31
C ASN A 386 19.60 10.55 15.81
N THR A 387 20.79 9.99 16.05
CA THR A 387 22.06 10.60 15.62
C THR A 387 22.10 10.75 14.10
N LEU A 388 21.90 9.66 13.35
CA LEU A 388 21.99 9.68 11.89
C LEU A 388 21.02 10.68 11.27
N MET A 389 19.77 10.70 11.75
CA MET A 389 18.75 11.55 11.16
C MET A 389 18.90 13.02 11.52
N ASN A 390 19.27 13.35 12.77
CA ASN A 390 19.55 14.74 13.14
C ASN A 390 20.79 15.29 12.42
N GLU A 391 21.83 14.48 12.21
CA GLU A 391 22.97 14.87 11.40
C GLU A 391 22.57 15.11 9.94
N ALA A 392 21.78 14.21 9.35
CA ALA A 392 21.32 14.34 7.97
C ALA A 392 20.54 15.64 7.75
N ILE A 393 19.64 15.99 8.66
CA ILE A 393 18.88 17.26 8.61
C ILE A 393 19.81 18.47 8.69
N LYS A 394 20.73 18.49 9.65
CA LYS A 394 21.67 19.60 9.85
C LYS A 394 22.60 19.79 8.66
N GLU A 395 22.97 18.71 7.98
CA GLU A 395 23.78 18.76 6.77
C GLU A 395 22.96 19.24 5.57
N ALA A 396 21.73 18.74 5.40
CA ALA A 396 20.82 19.16 4.34
C ALA A 396 20.45 20.65 4.45
N ALA A 397 20.29 21.17 5.68
CA ALA A 397 19.99 22.58 5.95
C ALA A 397 21.11 23.58 5.58
N LYS A 398 22.30 23.09 5.27
CA LYS A 398 23.42 23.92 4.76
C LYS A 398 23.28 24.23 3.26
N SER A 399 22.36 23.57 2.57
CA SER A 399 22.08 23.79 1.15
C SER A 399 21.39 25.14 0.94
N ASP A 400 21.68 25.80 -0.18
CA ASP A 400 20.98 27.01 -0.62
C ASP A 400 19.54 26.73 -1.09
N LEU A 401 19.18 25.45 -1.26
CA LEU A 401 17.83 25.01 -1.60
C LEU A 401 16.92 25.10 -0.38
N ARG A 402 15.80 25.81 -0.51
CA ARG A 402 14.78 25.92 0.53
C ARG A 402 13.68 24.90 0.27
N ALA A 403 13.47 23.98 1.21
CA ALA A 403 12.29 23.13 1.18
C ALA A 403 11.02 23.96 1.34
N THR A 404 9.95 23.44 0.75
CA THR A 404 8.63 24.08 0.73
C THR A 404 7.68 23.53 1.81
N LEU A 405 8.21 22.64 2.64
CA LEU A 405 7.56 21.85 3.68
C LEU A 405 7.50 22.53 5.06
N PRO A 406 6.68 22.03 6.01
CA PRO A 406 6.38 22.77 7.24
C PRO A 406 7.64 23.08 8.06
N VAL A 407 7.59 24.25 8.71
CA VAL A 407 8.64 24.84 9.52
C VAL A 407 8.91 23.96 10.74
N PHE A 408 9.88 23.06 10.62
CA PHE A 408 10.59 22.52 11.76
C PHE A 408 11.99 23.17 11.82
N ASP A 409 12.61 23.16 13.00
CA ASP A 409 13.94 23.74 13.18
C ASP A 409 15.01 22.69 12.81
N PRO A 410 15.72 22.85 11.68
CA PRO A 410 16.72 21.87 11.27
C PRO A 410 17.92 21.78 12.23
N TYR A 411 18.08 22.73 13.14
CA TYR A 411 19.14 22.73 14.13
C TYR A 411 18.73 22.12 15.48
N ALA A 412 17.44 21.85 15.68
CA ALA A 412 16.94 21.14 16.85
C ALA A 412 17.42 19.69 16.88
N THR A 413 17.26 19.05 18.05
CA THR A 413 17.53 17.63 18.22
C THR A 413 16.22 16.89 18.44
N TYR A 414 15.92 15.96 17.54
CA TYR A 414 14.69 15.17 17.52
C TYR A 414 14.92 13.76 18.05
N ASP A 415 13.93 13.25 18.77
CA ASP A 415 13.85 11.86 19.22
C ASP A 415 12.78 11.14 18.38
N TYR A 416 13.22 10.24 17.50
CA TYR A 416 12.33 9.58 16.53
C TYR A 416 11.67 8.37 17.17
N ARG A 417 10.44 8.55 17.64
CA ARG A 417 9.60 7.48 18.19
C ARG A 417 8.55 6.97 17.22
N ASP A 418 8.33 7.73 16.16
CA ASP A 418 7.26 7.53 15.19
C ASP A 418 7.84 7.63 13.77
N LEU A 419 7.46 6.67 12.94
CA LEU A 419 7.87 6.60 11.55
C LEU A 419 7.42 7.82 10.75
N LYS A 420 6.25 8.39 11.05
CA LYS A 420 5.73 9.57 10.34
C LYS A 420 6.66 10.76 10.47
N GLN A 421 7.17 11.03 11.68
CA GLN A 421 8.15 12.10 11.90
C GLN A 421 9.44 11.83 11.12
N LEU A 422 9.92 10.59 11.14
CA LEU A 422 11.12 10.18 10.41
C LEU A 422 10.94 10.40 8.90
N LEU A 423 9.84 9.92 8.30
CA LEU A 423 9.58 10.08 6.85
C LEU A 423 9.35 11.55 6.47
N THR A 424 8.75 12.35 7.34
CA THR A 424 8.59 13.81 7.12
C THR A 424 9.96 14.50 7.01
N HIS A 425 10.90 14.15 7.89
CA HIS A 425 12.26 14.69 7.83
C HIS A 425 13.07 14.10 6.66
N MET A 426 12.83 12.83 6.27
CA MET A 426 13.42 12.28 5.05
C MET A 426 12.99 13.08 3.82
N ARG A 427 11.70 13.44 3.74
CA ARG A 427 11.21 14.29 2.65
C ARG A 427 11.91 15.64 2.63
N TYR A 428 12.07 16.29 3.79
CA TYR A 428 12.81 17.55 3.85
C TYR A 428 14.21 17.42 3.26
N ILE A 429 14.92 16.34 3.58
CA ILE A 429 16.27 16.09 3.04
C ILE A 429 16.19 15.96 1.51
N HIS A 430 15.27 15.15 0.97
CA HIS A 430 15.04 15.07 -0.48
C HIS A 430 14.71 16.41 -1.15
N GLU A 431 14.00 17.32 -0.47
CA GLU A 431 13.64 18.63 -1.04
C GLU A 431 14.73 19.71 -0.86
N THR A 432 15.68 19.52 0.06
CA THR A 432 16.74 20.50 0.37
C THR A 432 18.09 20.10 -0.18
N THR A 433 18.31 18.86 -0.56
CA THR A 433 19.58 18.46 -1.15
C THR A 433 19.54 18.45 -2.66
N ASN A 434 20.70 18.62 -3.28
CA ASN A 434 20.86 18.59 -4.73
C ASN A 434 21.30 17.20 -5.22
N GLU A 435 21.00 16.16 -4.44
CA GLU A 435 21.30 14.80 -4.86
C GLU A 435 20.23 14.31 -5.82
N ASP A 436 20.64 13.81 -6.98
CA ASP A 436 19.76 13.15 -7.96
C ASP A 436 19.38 11.75 -7.46
N VAL A 437 18.57 11.73 -6.40
CA VAL A 437 18.09 10.52 -5.74
C VAL A 437 16.57 10.57 -5.68
N ASN A 438 15.96 9.62 -6.37
CA ASN A 438 14.55 9.36 -6.37
C ASN A 438 14.13 8.66 -5.07
N VAL A 439 12.95 9.00 -4.55
CA VAL A 439 12.31 8.26 -3.46
C VAL A 439 12.02 6.84 -3.96
N PRO A 440 12.56 5.79 -3.33
CA PRO A 440 12.48 4.44 -3.85
C PRO A 440 11.08 3.89 -3.65
N CYS A 441 10.63 3.09 -4.61
CA CYS A 441 9.27 2.57 -4.53
C CYS A 441 9.02 1.69 -3.30
N TRP A 442 10.03 0.92 -2.89
CA TRP A 442 9.88 0.02 -1.75
C TRP A 442 9.44 0.78 -0.48
N LEU A 443 9.72 2.08 -0.35
CA LEU A 443 9.31 2.87 0.80
C LEU A 443 7.78 2.98 0.90
N PHE A 444 7.13 3.26 -0.22
CA PHE A 444 5.66 3.32 -0.31
C PHE A 444 5.01 1.96 -0.22
N ARG A 445 5.69 0.90 -0.64
CA ARG A 445 5.18 -0.47 -0.50
C ARG A 445 5.16 -0.91 0.96
N ARG A 446 6.23 -0.60 1.69
CA ARG A 446 6.34 -0.93 3.12
C ARG A 446 5.44 -0.04 3.98
N HIS A 447 5.25 1.21 3.59
CA HIS A 447 4.50 2.19 4.38
C HIS A 447 3.56 3.05 3.51
N PRO A 448 2.51 2.47 2.88
CA PRO A 448 1.71 3.20 1.88
C PRO A 448 1.13 4.50 2.46
N GLY A 449 0.37 4.42 3.55
CA GLY A 449 -0.25 5.60 4.14
C GLY A 449 0.77 6.61 4.66
N THR A 450 1.71 6.18 5.50
CA THR A 450 2.68 7.08 6.13
C THR A 450 3.64 7.72 5.11
N ALA A 451 4.09 6.96 4.11
CA ALA A 451 4.93 7.49 3.03
C ALA A 451 4.14 8.39 2.09
N LEU A 452 2.88 8.10 1.77
CA LEU A 452 2.06 9.01 0.95
C LEU A 452 1.72 10.30 1.70
N LYS A 453 1.47 10.24 3.00
CA LYS A 453 1.31 11.45 3.84
C LYS A 453 2.60 12.26 3.90
N ALA A 454 3.74 11.59 4.02
CA ALA A 454 5.03 12.25 4.05
C ALA A 454 5.36 12.85 2.68
N PHE A 455 5.38 12.07 1.60
CA PHE A 455 5.91 12.38 0.27
C PHE A 455 4.88 12.76 -0.81
N GLY A 456 3.59 12.69 -0.52
CA GLY A 456 2.53 13.07 -1.45
C GLY A 456 2.51 14.56 -1.81
N GLU A 457 1.73 14.92 -2.83
CA GLU A 457 1.48 16.32 -3.19
C GLU A 457 0.93 17.08 -1.99
N ILE A 458 1.49 18.27 -1.74
CA ILE A 458 0.94 19.21 -0.76
C ILE A 458 0.36 20.37 -1.55
N ASP A 459 -0.91 20.66 -1.30
CA ASP A 459 -1.64 21.74 -1.99
C ASP A 459 -0.88 23.07 -1.92
N GLY A 460 -0.67 23.68 -3.09
CA GLY A 460 -0.02 24.99 -3.22
C GLY A 460 1.51 24.99 -3.13
N ILE A 461 2.14 23.82 -2.95
CA ILE A 461 3.58 23.68 -2.81
C ILE A 461 4.19 23.03 -4.06
N LYS A 462 5.11 23.73 -4.74
CA LYS A 462 5.92 23.15 -5.82
C LYS A 462 7.00 22.26 -5.20
N SER A 463 6.79 20.95 -5.25
CA SER A 463 7.76 19.96 -4.79
C SER A 463 8.78 19.65 -5.89
N SER A 464 10.06 19.55 -5.52
CA SER A 464 11.15 19.03 -6.37
C SER A 464 11.30 17.51 -6.28
N LEU A 465 10.40 16.82 -5.57
CA LEU A 465 10.49 15.38 -5.35
C LEU A 465 10.34 14.59 -6.64
N SER A 466 11.30 13.72 -6.87
CA SER A 466 11.22 12.66 -7.87
C SER A 466 11.02 11.32 -7.16
N MET A 467 10.02 10.56 -7.59
CA MET A 467 9.77 9.20 -7.10
C MET A 467 10.14 8.18 -8.18
N GLN A 468 10.69 7.05 -7.77
CA GLN A 468 10.88 5.93 -8.68
C GLN A 468 9.54 5.38 -9.16
N THR A 469 9.56 4.79 -10.35
CA THR A 469 8.43 4.05 -10.86
C THR A 469 8.10 2.89 -9.94
N CYS A 470 6.89 2.92 -9.42
CA CYS A 470 6.49 1.97 -8.40
C CYS A 470 6.06 0.59 -8.89
N GLY A 471 6.36 0.28 -10.15
CA GLY A 471 5.58 -0.68 -10.92
C GLY A 471 4.13 -0.19 -11.06
N GLY A 472 3.27 -1.05 -11.61
CA GLY A 472 1.86 -0.76 -11.74
C GLY A 472 1.40 -0.77 -13.18
N PHE A 473 1.22 0.40 -13.77
CA PHE A 473 0.70 0.53 -15.13
C PHE A 473 1.72 0.15 -16.21
N TRP A 474 3.01 0.35 -15.96
CA TRP A 474 4.08 0.07 -16.93
C TRP A 474 4.25 -1.42 -17.28
N GLU A 475 3.66 -2.33 -16.50
CA GLU A 475 3.63 -3.76 -16.79
C GLU A 475 2.58 -4.14 -17.84
N TRP A 476 1.65 -3.23 -18.15
CA TRP A 476 0.60 -3.48 -19.14
C TRP A 476 1.11 -3.19 -20.54
N GLN A 477 0.94 -4.15 -21.44
CA GLN A 477 1.35 -4.00 -22.83
C GLN A 477 0.62 -2.83 -23.50
N GLU A 478 -0.62 -2.56 -23.12
CA GLU A 478 -1.41 -1.43 -23.62
C GLU A 478 -0.83 -0.08 -23.22
N VAL A 479 -0.27 0.01 -22.00
CA VAL A 479 0.39 1.23 -21.50
C VAL A 479 1.72 1.43 -22.20
N GLN A 480 2.53 0.37 -22.35
CA GLN A 480 3.78 0.44 -23.10
C GLN A 480 3.55 0.82 -24.56
N LEU A 481 2.54 0.24 -25.21
CA LEU A 481 2.14 0.57 -26.57
C LEU A 481 1.70 2.04 -26.70
N LEU A 482 0.86 2.51 -25.76
CA LEU A 482 0.42 3.90 -25.73
C LEU A 482 1.60 4.86 -25.58
N HIS A 483 2.54 4.53 -24.68
CA HIS A 483 3.74 5.34 -24.46
C HIS A 483 4.61 5.39 -25.72
N ALA A 484 4.88 4.26 -26.36
CA ALA A 484 5.69 4.22 -27.58
C ALA A 484 5.10 5.06 -28.72
N ILE A 485 3.78 5.06 -28.89
CA ILE A 485 3.11 5.91 -29.88
C ILE A 485 3.25 7.39 -29.48
N ALA A 486 3.00 7.72 -28.21
CA ALA A 486 3.05 9.11 -27.73
C ALA A 486 4.47 9.70 -27.78
N SER A 487 5.48 8.88 -27.45
CA SER A 487 6.90 9.21 -27.48
C SER A 487 7.36 9.62 -28.89
N ASP A 488 6.93 8.88 -29.93
CA ASP A 488 7.23 9.21 -31.35
C ASP A 488 6.55 10.52 -31.82
N LEU A 489 5.50 10.97 -31.12
CA LEU A 489 4.82 12.25 -31.41
C LEU A 489 5.44 13.45 -30.70
N CYS A 490 6.31 13.20 -29.71
CA CYS A 490 6.93 14.22 -28.88
C CYS A 490 8.02 14.98 -29.63
N THR A 491 8.17 16.28 -29.39
CA THR A 491 9.32 17.03 -29.90
C THR A 491 10.49 16.98 -28.91
N ALA A 492 11.73 17.03 -29.38
CA ALA A 492 12.94 16.91 -28.54
C ALA A 492 13.07 17.98 -27.44
N ASN A 493 12.32 19.09 -27.53
CA ASN A 493 12.32 20.16 -26.53
C ASN A 493 11.26 19.97 -25.43
N GLU A 494 10.37 18.97 -25.53
CA GLU A 494 9.29 18.69 -24.58
C GLU A 494 9.64 17.57 -23.59
N THR A 495 10.75 16.84 -23.82
CA THR A 495 11.31 15.79 -22.96
C THR A 495 12.29 16.35 -21.94
N SER A 496 11.85 17.28 -21.08
CA SER A 496 12.71 17.68 -19.95
C SER A 496 12.64 16.64 -18.82
N GLU A 497 13.79 16.30 -18.23
CA GLU A 497 13.89 15.33 -17.13
C GLU A 497 12.93 15.66 -15.98
N GLY A 498 12.75 16.95 -15.67
CA GLY A 498 11.80 17.40 -14.64
C GLY A 498 10.34 17.09 -14.93
N LYS A 499 9.89 17.12 -16.20
CA LYS A 499 8.51 16.75 -16.57
C LYS A 499 8.28 15.25 -16.47
N ILE A 500 9.30 14.46 -16.84
CA ILE A 500 9.28 13.00 -16.72
C ILE A 500 9.22 12.62 -15.24
N ALA A 501 10.07 13.21 -14.40
CA ALA A 501 10.08 12.98 -12.95
C ALA A 501 8.72 13.32 -12.31
N SER A 502 8.15 14.50 -12.62
CA SER A 502 6.82 14.90 -12.11
C SER A 502 5.72 13.93 -12.56
N SER A 503 5.77 13.47 -13.82
CA SER A 503 4.85 12.48 -14.35
C SER A 503 4.96 11.14 -13.61
N GLN A 504 6.18 10.65 -13.34
CA GLN A 504 6.37 9.41 -12.59
C GLN A 504 5.91 9.52 -11.13
N THR A 505 6.20 10.63 -10.47
CA THR A 505 5.68 10.92 -9.13
C THR A 505 4.15 10.85 -9.11
N LYS A 506 3.47 11.46 -10.09
CA LYS A 506 2.02 11.41 -10.17
C LYS A 506 1.48 10.01 -10.43
N LEU A 507 2.14 9.24 -11.30
CA LEU A 507 1.77 7.84 -11.56
C LEU A 507 1.90 6.96 -10.32
N ALA A 508 3.00 7.11 -9.58
CA ALA A 508 3.21 6.40 -8.33
C ALA A 508 2.09 6.71 -7.33
N GLN A 509 1.72 7.98 -7.17
CA GLN A 509 0.60 8.37 -6.30
C GLN A 509 -0.73 7.75 -6.72
N LEU A 510 -1.07 7.84 -8.01
CA LEU A 510 -2.31 7.28 -8.57
C LEU A 510 -2.38 5.76 -8.43
N TYR A 511 -1.24 5.08 -8.48
CA TYR A 511 -1.16 3.64 -8.30
C TYR A 511 -1.26 3.22 -6.82
N LEU A 512 -0.56 3.94 -5.93
CA LEU A 512 -0.38 3.54 -4.52
C LEU A 512 -1.51 3.99 -3.60
N ALA A 513 -2.01 5.21 -3.75
CA ALA A 513 -3.18 5.71 -3.02
C ALA A 513 -3.94 6.73 -3.88
N PRO A 514 -4.72 6.24 -4.85
CA PRO A 514 -5.65 7.12 -5.55
C PRO A 514 -6.55 7.86 -4.55
N GLN A 515 -6.88 9.11 -4.86
CA GLN A 515 -7.76 9.92 -4.01
C GLN A 515 -9.06 10.23 -4.74
N ASN A 516 -10.14 10.39 -3.99
CA ASN A 516 -11.40 10.81 -4.59
C ASN A 516 -11.25 12.19 -5.23
N MET A 517 -11.74 12.32 -6.46
CA MET A 517 -11.51 13.51 -7.25
C MET A 517 -12.68 14.48 -7.14
N GLY A 518 -12.39 15.75 -6.88
CA GLY A 518 -13.40 16.81 -6.87
C GLY A 518 -14.01 17.03 -8.27
N TRP A 519 -15.24 17.54 -8.33
CA TRP A 519 -15.90 17.82 -9.62
C TRP A 519 -15.10 18.79 -10.51
N LYS A 520 -14.51 19.84 -9.92
CA LYS A 520 -13.69 20.82 -10.66
C LYS A 520 -12.48 20.18 -11.32
N GLU A 521 -11.79 19.30 -10.59
CA GLU A 521 -10.60 18.60 -11.09
C GLU A 521 -10.97 17.60 -12.20
N ARG A 522 -12.02 16.80 -12.00
CA ARG A 522 -12.55 15.93 -13.07
C ARG A 522 -12.91 16.72 -14.32
N LYS A 523 -13.57 17.86 -14.16
CA LYS A 523 -13.92 18.73 -15.28
C LYS A 523 -12.67 19.24 -16.00
N ALA A 524 -11.65 19.67 -15.26
CA ALA A 524 -10.39 20.14 -15.85
C ALA A 524 -9.68 19.03 -16.65
N LEU A 525 -9.73 17.78 -16.19
CA LEU A 525 -9.19 16.63 -16.93
C LEU A 525 -9.99 16.30 -18.18
N MET A 526 -11.33 16.40 -18.12
CA MET A 526 -12.18 16.24 -19.30
C MET A 526 -11.91 17.34 -20.33
N ASP A 527 -11.88 18.60 -19.89
CA ASP A 527 -11.59 19.75 -20.76
C ASP A 527 -10.17 19.65 -21.36
N TRP A 528 -9.19 19.12 -20.62
CA TRP A 528 -7.85 18.81 -21.12
C TRP A 528 -7.88 17.73 -22.21
N ASN A 529 -8.56 16.60 -21.94
CA ASN A 529 -8.68 15.50 -22.89
C ASN A 529 -9.35 15.94 -24.20
N ASP A 530 -10.40 16.76 -24.11
CA ASP A 530 -11.11 17.28 -25.28
C ASP A 530 -10.22 18.18 -26.14
N LYS A 531 -9.36 19.01 -25.50
CA LYS A 531 -8.38 19.83 -26.22
C LYS A 531 -7.33 18.99 -26.94
N VAL A 532 -6.77 18.00 -26.26
CA VAL A 532 -5.79 17.05 -26.83
C VAL A 532 -6.36 16.42 -28.09
N TRP A 533 -7.57 15.87 -28.03
CA TRP A 533 -8.16 15.20 -29.20
C TRP A 533 -8.49 16.18 -30.33
N LYS A 534 -8.97 17.38 -30.02
CA LYS A 534 -9.19 18.42 -31.03
C LYS A 534 -7.90 18.78 -31.76
N GLY A 535 -6.78 18.92 -31.03
CA GLY A 535 -5.48 19.23 -31.61
C GLY A 535 -4.91 18.09 -32.44
N ILE A 536 -4.97 16.86 -31.92
CA ILE A 536 -4.51 15.66 -32.65
C ILE A 536 -5.35 15.46 -33.92
N ASP A 537 -6.66 15.63 -33.85
CA ASP A 537 -7.54 15.49 -35.03
C ASP A 537 -7.23 16.54 -36.09
N GLY A 538 -7.05 17.80 -35.69
CA GLY A 538 -6.63 18.85 -36.61
C GLY A 538 -5.26 18.56 -37.25
N TRP A 539 -4.31 18.05 -36.48
CA TRP A 539 -2.99 17.66 -36.97
C TRP A 539 -3.05 16.47 -37.93
N ALA A 540 -3.87 15.45 -37.63
CA ALA A 540 -3.99 14.21 -38.40
C ALA A 540 -4.51 14.44 -39.83
N THR A 541 -5.39 15.44 -40.03
CA THR A 541 -5.97 15.73 -41.36
C THR A 541 -4.95 16.26 -42.39
N ARG A 542 -3.72 16.56 -41.96
CA ARG A 542 -2.70 17.18 -42.82
C ARG A 542 -2.04 16.20 -43.79
N ASP A 543 -1.99 14.91 -43.44
CA ASP A 543 -1.35 13.88 -44.25
C ASP A 543 -1.86 12.46 -43.86
N PRO A 544 -2.12 11.55 -44.82
CA PRO A 544 -2.64 10.21 -44.54
C PRO A 544 -1.80 9.37 -43.57
N LEU A 545 -0.47 9.54 -43.56
CA LEU A 545 0.39 8.85 -42.59
C LEU A 545 0.10 9.32 -41.16
N LEU A 546 -0.18 10.61 -40.98
CA LEU A 546 -0.51 11.18 -39.67
C LEU A 546 -1.88 10.69 -39.20
N GLU A 547 -2.82 10.51 -40.12
CA GLU A 547 -4.12 9.89 -39.85
C GLU A 547 -3.98 8.44 -39.37
N GLU A 548 -3.12 7.64 -40.00
CA GLU A 548 -2.83 6.28 -39.54
C GLU A 548 -2.24 6.26 -38.12
N ILE A 549 -1.31 7.16 -37.81
CA ILE A 549 -0.68 7.27 -36.49
C ILE A 549 -1.71 7.73 -35.44
N ALA A 550 -2.51 8.74 -35.76
CA ALA A 550 -3.57 9.22 -34.87
C ALA A 550 -4.63 8.14 -34.61
N THR A 551 -4.94 7.31 -35.60
CA THR A 551 -5.86 6.17 -35.46
C THR A 551 -5.30 5.12 -34.49
N ALA A 552 -4.04 4.72 -34.66
CA ALA A 552 -3.38 3.82 -33.72
C ALA A 552 -3.32 4.39 -32.31
N LEU A 553 -3.02 5.70 -32.18
CA LEU A 553 -3.02 6.39 -30.90
C LEU A 553 -4.40 6.34 -30.22
N LYS A 554 -5.47 6.66 -30.94
CA LYS A 554 -6.85 6.60 -30.39
C LYS A 554 -7.20 5.20 -29.89
N ILE A 555 -6.86 4.18 -30.67
CA ILE A 555 -7.14 2.78 -30.29
C ILE A 555 -6.40 2.43 -29.00
N SER A 556 -5.09 2.70 -28.93
CA SER A 556 -4.28 2.41 -27.74
C SER A 556 -4.74 3.23 -26.53
N TYR A 557 -5.05 4.52 -26.72
CA TYR A 557 -5.48 5.42 -25.66
C TYR A 557 -6.81 4.99 -25.05
N PHE A 558 -7.84 4.79 -25.87
CA PHE A 558 -9.16 4.45 -25.35
C PHE A 558 -9.22 3.02 -24.81
N GLN A 559 -8.45 2.08 -25.35
CA GLN A 559 -8.27 0.77 -24.73
C GLN A 559 -7.66 0.91 -23.33
N THR A 560 -6.57 1.67 -23.22
CA THR A 560 -5.89 1.90 -21.93
C THR A 560 -6.82 2.61 -20.95
N GLN A 561 -7.63 3.57 -21.42
CA GLN A 561 -8.62 4.24 -20.58
C GLN A 561 -9.67 3.27 -20.03
N VAL A 562 -10.19 2.34 -20.84
CA VAL A 562 -11.16 1.33 -20.37
C VAL A 562 -10.54 0.46 -19.27
N LEU A 563 -9.29 0.02 -19.47
CA LEU A 563 -8.56 -0.78 -18.48
C LEU A 563 -8.35 0.00 -17.17
N LEU A 564 -7.89 1.25 -17.25
CA LEU A 564 -7.69 2.11 -16.08
C LEU A 564 -9.01 2.38 -15.34
N GLU A 565 -10.11 2.60 -16.06
CA GLU A 565 -11.44 2.76 -15.45
C GLU A 565 -11.83 1.49 -14.66
N ASP A 566 -11.59 0.30 -15.20
CA ASP A 566 -11.86 -0.96 -14.47
C ASP A 566 -10.90 -1.20 -13.31
N TYR A 567 -9.62 -0.84 -13.43
CA TYR A 567 -8.66 -0.88 -12.33
C TYR A 567 -9.13 -0.04 -11.14
N PHE A 568 -9.51 1.22 -11.36
CA PHE A 568 -10.00 2.06 -10.26
C PHE A 568 -11.35 1.55 -9.71
N MET A 569 -12.20 0.93 -10.52
CA MET A 569 -13.39 0.26 -9.99
C MET A 569 -13.04 -0.98 -9.15
N ASP A 570 -11.98 -1.73 -9.49
CA ASP A 570 -11.46 -2.84 -8.67
C ASP A 570 -10.91 -2.33 -7.33
N GLU A 571 -10.31 -1.14 -7.32
CA GLU A 571 -9.88 -0.44 -6.10
C GLU A 571 -11.04 0.22 -5.31
N GLY A 572 -12.29 0.04 -5.75
CA GLY A 572 -13.50 0.42 -5.01
C GLY A 572 -14.07 1.81 -5.32
N TYR A 573 -13.57 2.50 -6.34
CA TYR A 573 -14.11 3.79 -6.76
C TYR A 573 -15.38 3.62 -7.61
N ASP A 574 -16.30 4.58 -7.52
CA ASP A 574 -17.47 4.62 -8.41
C ASP A 574 -17.07 4.95 -9.87
N GLU A 575 -18.00 4.77 -10.81
CA GLU A 575 -17.75 5.00 -12.24
C GLU A 575 -17.26 6.42 -12.56
N LYS A 576 -17.76 7.45 -11.85
CA LYS A 576 -17.41 8.85 -12.11
C LYS A 576 -16.00 9.18 -11.62
N ASN A 577 -15.65 8.69 -10.44
CA ASN A 577 -14.32 8.83 -9.87
C ASN A 577 -13.31 8.02 -10.66
N SER A 578 -13.65 6.79 -11.04
CA SER A 578 -12.79 5.91 -11.84
C SER A 578 -12.45 6.52 -13.20
N LYS A 579 -13.42 7.16 -13.87
CA LYS A 579 -13.16 7.93 -15.10
C LYS A 579 -12.20 9.10 -14.87
N GLY A 580 -12.38 9.86 -13.79
CA GLY A 580 -11.49 10.97 -13.44
C GLY A 580 -10.05 10.50 -13.19
N LEU A 581 -9.89 9.45 -12.38
CA LEU A 581 -8.60 8.83 -12.07
C LEU A 581 -7.92 8.21 -13.31
N ALA A 582 -8.70 7.57 -14.19
CA ALA A 582 -8.19 7.06 -15.45
C ALA A 582 -7.63 8.19 -16.34
N LEU A 583 -8.35 9.32 -16.47
CA LEU A 583 -7.87 10.48 -17.22
C LEU A 583 -6.64 11.13 -16.56
N ALA A 584 -6.59 11.21 -15.24
CA ALA A 584 -5.40 11.68 -14.52
C ALA A 584 -4.19 10.78 -14.79
N THR A 585 -4.41 9.46 -14.80
CA THR A 585 -3.37 8.48 -15.09
C THR A 585 -2.89 8.60 -16.54
N LEU A 586 -3.79 8.74 -17.51
CA LEU A 586 -3.43 8.97 -18.91
C LEU A 586 -2.67 10.29 -19.09
N LYS A 587 -3.09 11.35 -18.40
CA LYS A 587 -2.37 12.63 -18.41
C LYS A 587 -0.96 12.50 -17.83
N ALA A 588 -0.79 11.72 -16.76
CA ALA A 588 0.52 11.46 -16.19
C ALA A 588 1.37 10.54 -17.09
N LEU A 589 0.78 9.54 -17.74
CA LEU A 589 1.49 8.64 -18.67
C LEU A 589 2.02 9.37 -19.91
N VAL A 590 1.17 10.14 -20.58
CA VAL A 590 1.46 10.64 -21.93
C VAL A 590 1.14 12.12 -22.13
N GLY A 591 0.63 12.83 -21.13
CA GLY A 591 0.19 14.21 -21.29
C GLY A 591 1.31 15.19 -21.66
N HIS A 592 2.54 14.96 -21.20
CA HIS A 592 3.69 15.78 -21.57
C HIS A 592 4.08 15.61 -23.05
N HIS A 593 3.85 14.43 -23.65
CA HIS A 593 4.04 14.22 -25.09
C HIS A 593 2.99 14.95 -25.94
N PHE A 594 1.86 15.33 -25.35
CA PHE A 594 0.75 15.95 -26.06
C PHE A 594 0.68 17.47 -25.92
N GLU A 595 1.65 18.11 -25.25
CA GLU A 595 1.61 19.56 -25.00
C GLU A 595 1.48 20.40 -26.28
N ARG A 596 2.20 20.06 -27.35
CA ARG A 596 2.06 20.69 -28.68
C ARG A 596 0.66 20.63 -29.33
N PHE A 597 -0.27 19.82 -28.80
CA PHE A 597 -1.63 19.67 -29.32
C PHE A 597 -2.69 20.39 -28.49
N ILE A 598 -2.32 21.10 -27.42
CA ILE A 598 -3.22 21.80 -26.49
C ILE A 598 -3.05 23.30 -26.66
#